data_AF-A0A350YYL1-F1
#
_entry.id   AF-A0A350YYL1-F1
#
_cell.length_a   1.000
_cell.length_b   1.000
_cell.length_c   1.000
_cell.angle_alpha   90.00
_cell.angle_beta   90.00
_cell.angle_gamma   90.00
#
_symmetry.space_group_name_H-M   'P 1'
#
loop_
_entity.id
_entity.type
_entity.pdbx_description
1 polymer ?
#
loop_
_entity_poly.entity_id
_entity_poly.type
_entity_poly.pdbx_seq_one_letter_code
_entity_poly.pdbx_strand_id
1 'polypeptide(L)'
;MENQKFYYDYKIVKQFLMATVVWGIIAIIVGLLIALQLAFPVFNLDLEFTSFGRLRPLHTNAVIFAFIGNAIFAGVYYSLQRLLKTRMYSDKLSAINFWGWQLVIILAAITLVLGITTSKEYAELEWPIDILIAGIWIVYGWNMIATILIRRVQHIYAAIWWYLATFLGIAML
;
A
#
# COMPACT_ATOMS: atom_id res chain seq x y z
N MET A 1 -5.00 36.31 19.45
CA MET A 1 -4.68 34.87 19.23
C MET A 1 -3.44 34.81 18.36
N GLU A 2 -2.37 34.21 18.85
CA GLU A 2 -1.14 34.05 18.07
C GLU A 2 -1.37 33.11 16.88
N ASN A 3 -1.00 33.52 15.66
CA ASN A 3 -1.13 32.68 14.48
C ASN A 3 -0.11 31.54 14.55
N GLN A 4 -0.53 30.35 14.98
CA GLN A 4 0.31 29.16 14.96
C GLN A 4 0.68 28.76 13.53
N LYS A 5 1.94 28.99 13.14
CA LYS A 5 2.52 28.47 11.90
C LYS A 5 2.92 27.01 12.10
N PHE A 6 2.52 26.14 11.18
CA PHE A 6 2.91 24.73 11.18
C PHE A 6 3.20 24.27 9.75
N TYR A 7 4.06 23.26 9.62
CA TYR A 7 4.49 22.71 8.35
C TYR A 7 4.01 21.28 8.19
N TYR A 8 3.43 20.98 7.02
CA TYR A 8 3.05 19.63 6.65
C TYR A 8 4.26 18.76 6.32
N ASP A 9 4.13 17.45 6.58
CA ASP A 9 5.10 16.47 6.10
C ASP A 9 4.78 16.11 4.65
N TYR A 10 5.58 16.67 3.73
CA TYR A 10 5.55 16.32 2.32
C TYR A 10 6.55 15.25 1.93
N LYS A 11 7.51 14.93 2.80
CA LYS A 11 8.55 13.96 2.49
C LYS A 11 7.92 12.58 2.33
N ILE A 12 7.10 12.17 3.30
CA ILE A 12 6.42 10.88 3.25
C ILE A 12 5.47 10.77 2.06
N VAL A 13 4.74 11.85 1.77
CA VAL A 13 3.82 11.90 0.63
C VAL A 13 4.58 11.67 -0.67
N LYS A 14 5.71 12.37 -0.88
CA LYS A 14 6.54 12.21 -2.08
C LYS A 14 7.09 10.78 -2.20
N GLN A 15 7.51 10.18 -1.09
CA GLN A 15 8.02 8.80 -1.09
C GLN A 15 6.94 7.82 -1.56
N PHE A 16 5.73 7.89 -0.99
CA PHE A 16 4.63 7.04 -1.44
C PHE A 16 4.22 7.34 -2.89
N LEU A 17 4.17 8.60 -3.32
CA LEU A 17 3.85 8.97 -4.69
C LEU A 17 4.87 8.43 -5.71
N MET A 18 6.17 8.50 -5.38
CA MET A 18 7.23 7.91 -6.20
C MET A 18 7.09 6.38 -6.25
N ALA A 19 6.86 5.75 -5.10
CA ALA A 19 6.62 4.30 -5.04
C ALA A 19 5.39 3.89 -5.86
N THR A 20 4.29 4.66 -5.81
CA THR A 20 3.11 4.46 -6.66
C THR A 20 3.49 4.42 -8.14
N VAL A 21 4.25 5.40 -8.63
CA VAL A 21 4.64 5.43 -10.04
C VAL A 21 5.51 4.22 -10.41
N VAL A 22 6.51 3.92 -9.57
CA VAL A 22 7.43 2.80 -9.80
C VAL A 22 6.68 1.46 -9.84
N TRP A 23 5.88 1.17 -8.81
CA TRP A 23 5.12 -0.08 -8.73
C TRP A 23 4.00 -0.14 -9.77
N GLY A 24 3.41 0.98 -10.16
CA GLY A 24 2.43 1.05 -11.24
C GLY A 24 3.03 0.64 -12.59
N ILE A 25 4.24 1.13 -12.91
CA ILE A 25 4.95 0.72 -14.12
C ILE A 25 5.25 -0.79 -14.08
N ILE A 26 5.78 -1.29 -12.96
CA ILE A 26 6.09 -2.73 -12.78
C ILE A 26 4.81 -3.57 -12.96
N ALA A 27 3.71 -3.17 -12.32
CA ALA A 27 2.46 -3.89 -12.37
C ALA A 27 1.89 -3.96 -13.80
N ILE A 28 1.95 -2.87 -14.56
CA ILE A 28 1.53 -2.85 -15.97
C ILE A 28 2.44 -3.74 -16.84
N ILE A 29 3.76 -3.74 -16.62
CA ILE A 29 4.69 -4.60 -17.36
C ILE A 29 4.38 -6.08 -17.12
N VAL A 30 4.21 -6.49 -15.85
CA VAL A 30 3.85 -7.88 -15.52
C VAL A 30 2.46 -8.22 -16.08
N GLY A 31 1.51 -7.28 -16.02
CA GLY A 31 0.18 -7.44 -16.60
C GLY A 31 0.20 -7.68 -18.11
N LEU A 32 1.00 -6.90 -18.83
CA LEU A 32 1.23 -7.09 -20.25
C LEU A 32 1.89 -8.44 -20.55
N LEU A 33 2.89 -8.84 -19.75
CA LEU A 33 3.55 -10.14 -19.90
C LEU A 33 2.56 -11.30 -19.75
N ILE A 34 1.75 -11.32 -18.69
CA ILE A 34 0.78 -12.41 -18.48
C ILE A 34 -0.33 -12.40 -19.53
N ALA A 35 -0.72 -11.23 -20.06
CA ALA A 35 -1.63 -11.15 -21.18
C ALA A 35 -1.03 -11.76 -22.46
N LEU A 36 0.26 -11.49 -22.72
CA LEU A 36 0.99 -12.10 -23.82
C LEU A 36 1.16 -13.61 -23.64
N GLN A 37 1.33 -14.11 -22.42
CA GLN A 37 1.39 -15.56 -22.13
C GLN A 37 0.09 -16.28 -22.46
N LEU A 38 -1.06 -15.63 -22.26
CA LEU A 38 -2.36 -16.18 -22.67
C LEU A 38 -2.54 -16.18 -24.20
N ALA A 39 -2.05 -15.15 -24.88
CA ALA A 39 -2.14 -15.05 -26.35
C ALA A 39 -1.12 -15.96 -27.06
N PHE A 40 0.11 -16.02 -26.53
CA PHE A 40 1.25 -16.71 -27.09
C PHE A 40 2.01 -17.44 -25.97
N PRO A 41 1.77 -18.75 -25.78
CA PRO A 41 2.36 -19.52 -24.68
C PRO A 41 3.90 -19.52 -24.62
N VAL A 42 4.59 -19.18 -25.71
CA VAL A 42 6.05 -19.04 -25.78
C VAL A 42 6.62 -18.09 -24.72
N PHE A 43 5.85 -17.09 -24.28
CA PHE A 43 6.28 -16.15 -23.24
C PHE A 43 6.33 -16.74 -21.82
N ASN A 44 5.95 -18.01 -21.62
CA ASN A 44 6.20 -18.72 -20.36
C ASN A 44 7.67 -19.12 -20.20
N LEU A 45 8.45 -19.14 -21.29
CA LEU A 45 9.89 -19.44 -21.33
C LEU A 45 10.29 -20.83 -20.80
N ASP A 46 9.33 -21.74 -20.61
CA ASP A 46 9.52 -23.07 -20.00
C ASP A 46 10.26 -23.06 -18.65
N LEU A 47 10.16 -21.94 -17.91
CA LEU A 47 10.69 -21.80 -16.56
C LEU A 47 9.55 -21.69 -15.56
N GLU A 48 9.70 -22.32 -14.40
CA GLU A 48 8.65 -22.30 -13.38
C GLU A 48 8.34 -20.89 -12.87
N PHE A 49 9.38 -20.06 -12.70
CA PHE A 49 9.31 -18.70 -12.17
C PHE A 49 8.56 -17.72 -13.07
N THR A 50 8.60 -17.95 -14.39
CA THR A 50 7.94 -17.10 -15.39
C THR A 50 6.63 -17.68 -15.88
N SER A 51 6.18 -18.81 -15.34
CA SER A 51 4.90 -19.39 -15.71
C SER A 51 3.72 -18.48 -15.34
N PHE A 52 2.68 -18.48 -16.18
CA PHE A 52 1.47 -17.70 -15.96
C PHE A 52 0.86 -17.94 -14.57
N GLY A 53 0.89 -19.18 -14.09
CA GLY A 53 0.34 -19.55 -12.78
C GLY A 53 1.02 -18.83 -11.61
N ARG A 54 2.33 -18.55 -11.68
CA ARG A 54 3.06 -17.80 -10.64
C ARG A 54 3.04 -16.29 -10.86
N LEU A 55 3.09 -15.84 -12.13
CA LEU A 55 3.09 -14.42 -12.45
C LEU A 55 1.71 -13.75 -12.31
N ARG A 56 0.60 -14.50 -12.44
CA ARG A 56 -0.74 -13.97 -12.22
C ARG A 56 -0.95 -13.41 -10.81
N PRO A 57 -0.74 -14.18 -9.72
CA PRO A 57 -0.91 -13.64 -8.37
C PRO A 57 0.11 -12.54 -8.07
N LEU A 58 1.32 -12.60 -8.65
CA LEU A 58 2.28 -11.50 -8.59
C LEU A 58 1.72 -10.21 -9.18
N HIS A 59 1.14 -10.27 -10.38
CA HIS A 59 0.50 -9.12 -11.02
C HIS A 59 -0.63 -8.55 -10.16
N THR A 60 -1.54 -9.40 -9.68
CA THR A 60 -2.66 -8.99 -8.83
C THR A 60 -2.17 -8.22 -7.60
N ASN A 61 -1.19 -8.79 -6.88
CA ASN A 61 -0.62 -8.18 -5.69
C ASN A 61 0.13 -6.87 -6.01
N ALA A 62 0.87 -6.83 -7.13
CA ALA A 62 1.58 -5.65 -7.58
C ALA A 62 0.61 -4.50 -7.98
N VAL A 63 -0.51 -4.79 -8.63
CA VAL A 63 -1.51 -3.76 -8.98
C VAL A 63 -2.22 -3.24 -7.74
N ILE A 64 -2.68 -4.15 -6.86
CA ILE A 64 -3.57 -3.77 -5.76
C ILE A 64 -2.77 -3.25 -4.57
N PHE A 65 -1.84 -4.04 -4.03
CA PHE A 65 -1.16 -3.68 -2.79
C PHE A 65 0.07 -2.80 -3.03
N ALA A 66 0.81 -3.03 -4.12
CA ALA A 66 1.95 -2.19 -4.44
C ALA A 66 1.50 -0.86 -5.10
N PHE A 67 0.86 -0.89 -6.25
CA PHE A 67 0.47 0.34 -6.95
C PHE A 67 -0.65 1.11 -6.21
N ILE A 68 -1.85 0.52 -6.10
CA ILE A 68 -3.01 1.20 -5.49
C ILE A 68 -2.79 1.43 -3.99
N GLY A 69 -2.19 0.48 -3.27
CA GLY A 69 -1.87 0.63 -1.84
C GLY A 69 -0.97 1.84 -1.57
N ASN A 70 0.14 1.99 -2.30
CA ASN A 70 0.98 3.19 -2.18
C ASN A 70 0.21 4.47 -2.57
N ALA A 71 -0.68 4.42 -3.56
CA ALA A 71 -1.48 5.57 -3.97
C ALA A 71 -2.45 6.02 -2.87
N ILE A 72 -3.10 5.06 -2.20
CA ILE A 72 -3.98 5.33 -1.05
C ILE A 72 -3.16 5.97 0.08
N PHE A 73 -2.01 5.42 0.44
CA PHE A 73 -1.17 6.01 1.48
C PHE A 73 -0.74 7.44 1.13
N ALA A 74 -0.27 7.69 -0.10
CA ALA A 74 0.07 9.04 -0.55
C ALA A 74 -1.13 10.00 -0.41
N GLY A 75 -2.30 9.58 -0.88
CA GLY A 75 -3.54 10.34 -0.81
C GLY A 75 -3.93 10.68 0.63
N VAL A 76 -3.92 9.68 1.51
CA VAL A 76 -4.30 9.82 2.92
C VAL A 76 -3.31 10.70 3.68
N TYR A 77 -1.99 10.44 3.57
CA TYR A 77 -0.97 11.26 4.23
C TYR A 77 -1.00 12.72 3.75
N TYR A 78 -1.35 12.97 2.49
CA TYR A 78 -1.49 14.32 1.97
C TYR A 78 -2.77 15.01 2.43
N SER A 79 -3.90 14.31 2.37
CA SER A 79 -5.23 14.87 2.59
C SER A 79 -5.54 15.05 4.07
N LEU A 80 -5.22 14.08 4.94
CA LEU A 80 -5.46 14.16 6.39
C LEU A 80 -4.91 15.44 6.99
N GLN A 81 -3.65 15.74 6.66
CA GLN A 81 -2.96 16.90 7.20
C GLN A 81 -3.70 18.21 6.88
N ARG A 82 -4.21 18.33 5.65
CA ARG A 82 -4.95 19.52 5.18
C ARG A 82 -6.35 19.60 5.75
N LEU A 83 -7.08 18.50 5.67
CA LEU A 83 -8.48 18.43 6.10
C LEU A 83 -8.62 18.65 7.60
N LEU A 84 -7.64 18.16 8.38
CA LEU A 84 -7.61 18.32 9.84
C LEU A 84 -6.84 19.56 10.31
N LYS A 85 -6.21 20.28 9.37
CA LYS A 85 -5.34 21.44 9.61
C LYS A 85 -4.27 21.14 10.68
N THR A 86 -3.63 19.99 10.58
CA THR A 86 -2.57 19.55 11.51
C THR A 86 -1.52 18.71 10.77
N ARG A 87 -0.29 18.63 11.30
CA ARG A 87 0.71 17.69 10.76
C ARG A 87 0.32 16.26 11.17
N MET A 88 0.82 15.26 10.43
CA MET A 88 0.75 13.87 10.90
C MET A 88 1.28 13.73 12.33
N TYR A 89 0.65 12.87 13.10
CA TYR A 89 0.96 12.68 14.52
C TYR A 89 2.41 12.25 14.75
N SER A 90 2.95 11.32 13.95
CA SER A 90 4.33 10.85 14.09
C SER A 90 5.00 10.58 12.76
N ASP A 91 6.06 11.33 12.46
CA ASP A 91 6.93 11.13 11.30
C ASP A 91 7.65 9.76 11.36
N LYS A 92 7.92 9.25 12.57
CA LYS A 92 8.51 7.91 12.76
C LYS A 92 7.54 6.80 12.34
N LEU A 93 6.28 6.89 12.76
CA LEU A 93 5.26 5.93 12.35
C LEU A 93 4.98 6.00 10.85
N SER A 94 5.00 7.21 10.28
CA SER A 94 4.94 7.42 8.82
C SER A 94 6.07 6.67 8.10
N ALA A 95 7.31 6.80 8.58
CA ALA A 95 8.46 6.12 7.99
C ALA A 95 8.41 4.58 8.16
N ILE A 96 7.98 4.08 9.33
CA ILE A 96 7.78 2.65 9.57
C ILE A 96 6.73 2.09 8.62
N ASN A 97 5.61 2.80 8.43
CA ASN A 97 4.60 2.42 7.46
C ASN A 97 5.20 2.31 6.05
N PHE A 98 5.87 3.37 5.57
CA PHE A 98 6.45 3.35 4.22
C PHE A 98 7.43 2.20 4.00
N TRP A 99 8.47 2.09 4.83
CA TRP A 99 9.49 1.06 4.65
C TRP A 99 8.97 -0.35 4.91
N GLY A 100 8.08 -0.50 5.90
CA GLY A 100 7.42 -1.77 6.16
C GLY A 100 6.55 -2.22 4.99
N TRP A 101 5.81 -1.29 4.38
CA TRP A 101 5.02 -1.60 3.18
C TRP A 101 5.89 -1.94 1.97
N GLN A 102 7.01 -1.23 1.78
CA GLN A 102 7.94 -1.59 0.70
C GLN A 102 8.56 -2.98 0.92
N LEU A 103 8.86 -3.33 2.17
CA LEU A 103 9.35 -4.66 2.52
C LEU A 103 8.30 -5.74 2.22
N VAL A 104 7.03 -5.53 2.58
CA VAL A 104 5.93 -6.43 2.22
C VAL A 104 5.88 -6.67 0.71
N ILE A 105 5.95 -5.61 -0.09
CA ILE A 105 5.88 -5.71 -1.55
C ILE A 105 7.06 -6.53 -2.11
N ILE A 106 8.26 -6.30 -1.61
CA ILE A 106 9.46 -7.06 -2.03
C ILE A 106 9.33 -8.53 -1.64
N LEU A 107 8.88 -8.82 -0.42
CA LEU A 107 8.65 -10.19 0.04
C LEU A 107 7.59 -10.88 -0.83
N ALA A 108 6.48 -10.21 -1.11
CA ALA A 108 5.44 -10.72 -2.01
C ALA A 108 6.00 -11.04 -3.40
N ALA A 109 6.83 -10.16 -3.96
CA ALA A 109 7.44 -10.39 -5.25
C ALA A 109 8.33 -11.66 -5.26
N ILE A 110 9.11 -11.86 -4.20
CA ILE A 110 9.99 -13.02 -4.07
C ILE A 110 9.18 -14.30 -3.86
N THR A 111 8.27 -14.32 -2.89
CA THR A 111 7.55 -15.55 -2.51
C THR A 111 6.63 -16.04 -3.64
N LEU A 112 5.93 -15.14 -4.32
CA LEU A 112 5.00 -15.53 -5.39
C LEU A 112 5.72 -16.08 -6.62
N VAL A 113 6.87 -15.52 -6.99
CA VAL A 113 7.70 -16.07 -8.08
C VAL A 113 8.27 -17.45 -7.71
N LEU A 114 8.61 -17.66 -6.44
CA LEU A 114 9.02 -18.95 -5.91
C LEU A 114 7.86 -19.96 -5.77
N GLY A 115 6.61 -19.55 -6.03
CA GLY A 115 5.42 -20.41 -5.95
C GLY A 115 4.93 -20.65 -4.52
N ILE A 116 5.40 -19.85 -3.55
CA ILE A 116 4.99 -19.93 -2.15
C ILE A 116 3.70 -19.12 -2.01
N THR A 117 2.56 -19.80 -1.97
CA THR A 117 1.24 -19.17 -1.92
C THR A 117 0.18 -20.03 -1.25
N THR A 118 -0.77 -19.37 -0.58
CA THR A 118 -1.96 -19.99 0.02
C THR A 118 -3.06 -20.32 -1.00
N SER A 119 -2.91 -19.93 -2.27
CA SER A 119 -3.88 -20.07 -3.37
C SER A 119 -5.21 -19.31 -3.22
N LYS A 120 -5.36 -18.49 -2.16
CA LYS A 120 -6.54 -17.63 -1.96
C LYS A 120 -6.37 -16.32 -2.70
N GLU A 121 -7.27 -16.00 -3.63
CA GLU A 121 -7.17 -14.75 -4.40
C GLU A 121 -7.18 -13.53 -3.47
N TYR A 122 -6.26 -12.58 -3.73
CA TYR A 122 -6.01 -11.37 -2.92
C TYR A 122 -5.50 -11.62 -1.50
N ALA A 123 -5.26 -12.88 -1.12
CA ALA A 123 -4.68 -13.30 0.15
C ALA A 123 -3.60 -14.37 -0.10
N GLU A 124 -2.87 -14.24 -1.21
CA GLU A 124 -1.95 -15.26 -1.71
C GLU A 124 -0.68 -15.41 -0.87
N LEU A 125 -0.36 -14.41 -0.05
CA LEU A 125 0.86 -14.33 0.74
C LEU A 125 0.79 -15.28 1.93
N GLU A 126 1.94 -15.78 2.37
CA GLU A 126 2.01 -16.68 3.51
C GLU A 126 1.93 -15.94 4.85
N TRP A 127 1.54 -16.69 5.88
CA TRP A 127 1.27 -16.17 7.23
C TRP A 127 2.36 -15.26 7.83
N PRO A 128 3.68 -15.41 7.58
CA PRO A 128 4.66 -14.47 8.12
C PRO A 128 4.51 -13.08 7.52
N ILE A 129 4.14 -13.01 6.23
CA ILE A 129 3.90 -11.76 5.52
C ILE A 129 2.55 -11.19 5.97
N ASP A 130 1.54 -12.02 6.22
CA ASP A 130 0.25 -11.56 6.75
C ASP A 130 0.39 -10.88 8.11
N ILE A 131 1.19 -11.45 9.02
CA ILE A 131 1.49 -10.84 10.32
C ILE A 131 2.20 -9.49 10.13
N LEU A 132 3.17 -9.43 9.21
CA LEU A 132 3.87 -8.19 8.89
C LEU A 132 2.90 -7.13 8.34
N ILE A 133 2.03 -7.50 7.41
CA ILE A 133 0.98 -6.63 6.85
C ILE A 133 0.10 -6.10 7.97
N ALA A 134 -0.42 -6.97 8.84
CA ALA A 134 -1.27 -6.57 9.96
C ALA A 134 -0.56 -5.57 10.88
N GLY A 135 0.70 -5.81 11.22
CA GLY A 135 1.52 -4.90 12.02
C GLY A 135 1.70 -3.52 11.38
N ILE A 136 2.03 -3.49 10.09
CA ILE A 136 2.19 -2.23 9.33
C ILE A 136 0.86 -1.50 9.17
N TRP A 137 -0.23 -2.22 8.95
CA TRP A 137 -1.58 -1.67 8.85
C TRP A 137 -2.04 -1.02 10.16
N ILE A 138 -1.73 -1.65 11.31
CA ILE A 138 -1.98 -1.07 12.64
C ILE A 138 -1.16 0.21 12.84
N VAL A 139 0.13 0.20 12.47
CA VAL A 139 0.99 1.40 12.56
C VAL A 139 0.42 2.55 11.73
N TYR A 140 -0.02 2.26 10.51
CA TYR A 140 -0.70 3.22 9.64
C TYR A 140 -1.98 3.76 10.28
N GLY A 141 -2.88 2.86 10.70
CA GLY A 141 -4.16 3.21 11.29
C GLY A 141 -4.03 4.03 12.56
N TRP A 142 -3.10 3.66 13.45
CA TRP A 142 -2.82 4.41 14.67
C TRP A 142 -2.32 5.82 14.37
N ASN A 143 -1.39 5.98 13.41
CA ASN A 143 -0.90 7.31 13.03
C ASN A 143 -2.02 8.18 12.44
N MET A 144 -2.92 7.61 11.64
CA MET A 144 -4.11 8.30 11.12
C MET A 144 -5.07 8.71 12.26
N ILE A 145 -5.46 7.78 13.12
CA ILE A 145 -6.39 8.04 14.23
C ILE A 145 -5.81 9.09 15.18
N ALA A 146 -4.54 8.95 15.58
CA ALA A 146 -3.88 9.92 16.43
C ALA A 146 -3.84 11.33 15.79
N THR A 147 -3.66 11.41 14.47
CA THR A 147 -3.74 12.68 13.72
C THR A 147 -5.15 13.29 13.78
N ILE A 148 -6.20 12.47 13.71
CA ILE A 148 -7.61 12.90 13.86
C ILE A 148 -7.89 13.38 15.29
N LEU A 149 -7.27 12.78 16.31
CA LEU A 149 -7.44 13.17 17.71
C LEU A 149 -6.84 14.56 18.00
N ILE A 150 -5.71 14.90 17.37
CA ILE A 150 -5.03 16.21 17.54
C ILE A 150 -5.47 17.28 16.52
N ARG A 151 -6.59 17.05 15.84
CA ARG A 151 -7.08 17.95 14.78
C ARG A 151 -7.41 19.34 15.31
N ARG A 152 -7.36 20.33 14.42
CA ARG A 152 -7.71 21.73 14.74
C ARG A 152 -9.09 22.17 14.24
N VAL A 153 -9.86 21.22 13.70
CA VAL A 153 -11.20 21.44 13.15
C VAL A 153 -12.24 20.72 14.00
N GLN A 154 -13.41 21.32 14.18
CA GLN A 154 -14.49 20.69 14.95
C GLN A 154 -15.10 19.52 14.17
N HIS A 155 -15.48 19.76 12.91
CA HIS A 155 -16.06 18.76 12.03
C HIS A 155 -15.00 18.01 11.23
N ILE A 156 -15.24 16.72 11.03
CA ILE A 156 -14.38 15.84 10.24
C ILE A 156 -14.96 15.78 8.83
N TYR A 157 -14.12 16.04 7.82
CA TYR A 157 -14.51 15.94 6.42
C TYR A 157 -14.86 14.50 6.03
N ALA A 158 -15.91 14.31 5.21
CA ALA A 158 -16.46 12.98 4.90
C ALA A 158 -15.44 12.00 4.29
N ALA A 159 -14.43 12.46 3.55
CA ALA A 159 -13.39 11.56 3.04
C ALA A 159 -12.60 10.85 4.15
N ILE A 160 -12.46 11.47 5.33
CA ILE A 160 -11.79 10.85 6.49
C ILE A 160 -12.64 9.72 7.06
N TRP A 161 -13.97 9.81 6.97
CA TRP A 161 -14.86 8.72 7.37
C TRP A 161 -14.64 7.50 6.49
N TRP A 162 -14.51 7.72 5.17
CA TRP A 162 -14.15 6.66 4.23
C TRP A 162 -12.78 6.07 4.53
N TYR A 163 -11.76 6.87 4.87
CA TYR A 163 -10.45 6.34 5.26
C TYR A 163 -10.52 5.46 6.52
N LEU A 164 -11.28 5.87 7.54
CA LEU A 164 -11.49 5.07 8.74
C LEU A 164 -12.25 3.78 8.43
N ALA A 165 -13.30 3.85 7.61
CA ALA A 165 -14.07 2.69 7.18
C ALA A 165 -13.21 1.71 6.39
N THR A 166 -12.37 2.19 5.46
CA THR A 166 -11.41 1.37 4.72
C THR A 166 -10.39 0.73 5.64
N PHE A 167 -9.82 1.48 6.59
CA PHE A 167 -8.87 0.93 7.57
C PHE A 167 -9.49 -0.22 8.37
N LEU A 168 -10.69 0.00 8.95
CA LEU A 168 -11.38 -1.01 9.75
C LEU A 168 -11.86 -2.20 8.91
N GLY A 169 -12.45 -1.92 7.75
CA GLY A 169 -12.98 -2.95 6.86
C GLY A 169 -11.89 -3.91 6.38
N ILE A 170 -10.74 -3.37 5.94
CA ILE A 170 -9.60 -4.20 5.51
C ILE A 170 -8.99 -4.96 6.69
N ALA A 171 -8.92 -4.37 7.88
CA ALA A 171 -8.33 -5.04 9.04
C ALA A 171 -9.14 -6.25 9.56
N MET A 172 -10.43 -6.33 9.22
CA MET A 172 -11.31 -7.43 9.63
C MET A 172 -11.40 -8.57 8.62
N LEU A 173 -10.97 -8.34 7.38
CA LEU A 173 -11.00 -9.31 6.27
C LEU A 173 -9.69 -10.10 6.23
#